data_AF-A0AAJ8DJJ0-F1
#
_entry.id   AF-A0AAJ8DJJ0-F1
#
_cell.length_a   1.000
_cell.length_b   1.000
_cell.length_c   1.000
_cell.angle_alpha   90.00
_cell.angle_beta   90.00
_cell.angle_gamma   90.00
#
_symmetry.space_group_name_H-M   'P 1'
#
loop_
_entity.id
_entity.type
_entity.pdbx_description
1 polymer ?
#
loop_
_entity_poly.entity_id
_entity_poly.type
_entity_poly.pdbx_seq_one_letter_code
_entity_poly.pdbx_strand_id
1 'polypeptide(L)'
;MVIKVFLASSSGSTAIKKKQQDVVAFLEALKVDYAQLDIACNEENRMWMRQNVPEEKKPANGIPLPPQIFNEESYCGDYDTFFDAKEDNSVYAFLGLPPPPGSKEAEQADKAHIVENGTHAEETNAEGNLDDSIEVPVEKCNGDAHGEEGEEEGEVAEGETADDEAMEEETAGDKAPAEEEAAVEETDEAHAEEEEEQEEEELRQLEEEEEAEVQEEEEAE
;
A
#
# COMPACT_ATOMS: atom_id res chain seq x y z
N MET A 1 11.32 -17.56 4.65
CA MET A 1 10.23 -16.59 4.55
C MET A 1 9.21 -17.15 3.58
N VAL A 2 7.98 -17.34 4.06
CA VAL A 2 6.79 -17.68 3.27
C VAL A 2 5.66 -16.88 3.88
N ILE A 3 5.02 -16.02 3.11
CA ILE A 3 3.87 -15.25 3.60
C ILE A 3 2.68 -16.19 3.67
N LYS A 4 2.03 -16.26 4.82
CA LYS A 4 0.76 -16.96 5.05
C LYS A 4 -0.34 -15.91 5.14
N VAL A 5 -1.40 -16.09 4.37
CA VAL A 5 -2.59 -15.24 4.43
C VAL A 5 -3.78 -16.10 4.81
N PHE A 6 -4.31 -15.90 6.00
CA PHE A 6 -5.51 -16.57 6.49
C PHE A 6 -6.75 -15.82 6.02
N LEU A 7 -7.65 -16.53 5.35
CA LEU A 7 -8.82 -16.00 4.65
C LEU A 7 -10.05 -16.86 4.97
N ALA A 8 -11.26 -16.32 4.98
CA ALA A 8 -12.52 -17.07 4.99
C ALA A 8 -13.14 -17.04 3.58
N SER A 9 -13.04 -18.14 2.83
CA SER A 9 -13.56 -18.21 1.45
C SER A 9 -15.08 -18.10 1.35
N SER A 10 -15.79 -18.51 2.41
CA SER A 10 -17.25 -18.43 2.55
C SER A 10 -17.68 -17.54 3.72
N SER A 11 -16.92 -16.47 4.01
CA SER A 11 -17.34 -15.35 4.87
C SER A 11 -18.79 -14.92 4.57
N GLY A 12 -19.50 -14.37 5.56
CA GLY A 12 -20.80 -13.72 5.40
C GLY A 12 -20.66 -12.26 4.94
N SER A 13 -19.85 -11.48 5.66
CA SER A 13 -19.59 -10.06 5.45
C SER A 13 -19.04 -9.71 4.06
N THR A 14 -19.56 -8.64 3.45
CA THR A 14 -19.00 -8.11 2.19
C THR A 14 -17.76 -7.26 2.43
N ALA A 15 -17.68 -6.58 3.58
CA ALA A 15 -16.49 -5.83 4.03
C ALA A 15 -15.26 -6.75 4.10
N ILE A 16 -15.38 -7.86 4.83
CA ILE A 16 -14.33 -8.88 4.97
C ILE A 16 -13.93 -9.43 3.59
N LYS A 17 -14.87 -9.69 2.68
CA LYS A 17 -14.53 -10.10 1.30
C LYS A 17 -13.71 -9.06 0.53
N LYS A 18 -14.01 -7.75 0.67
CA LYS A 18 -13.20 -6.67 0.06
C LYS A 18 -11.79 -6.63 0.67
N LYS A 19 -11.71 -6.56 2.01
CA LYS A 19 -10.45 -6.49 2.77
C LYS A 19 -9.50 -7.63 2.38
N GLN A 20 -10.02 -8.85 2.30
CA GLN A 20 -9.30 -10.04 1.82
C GLN A 20 -8.86 -9.95 0.35
N GLN A 21 -9.72 -9.47 -0.55
CA GLN A 21 -9.41 -9.37 -1.98
C GLN A 21 -8.33 -8.32 -2.26
N ASP A 22 -8.31 -7.20 -1.55
CA ASP A 22 -7.28 -6.17 -1.70
C ASP A 22 -5.89 -6.68 -1.25
N VAL A 23 -5.80 -7.35 -0.10
CA VAL A 23 -4.56 -8.02 0.36
C VAL A 23 -4.03 -9.00 -0.70
N VAL A 24 -4.90 -9.87 -1.21
CA VAL A 24 -4.53 -10.86 -2.24
C VAL A 24 -4.08 -10.19 -3.54
N ALA A 25 -4.87 -9.26 -4.07
CA ALA A 25 -4.58 -8.58 -5.33
C ALA A 25 -3.28 -7.74 -5.24
N PHE A 26 -2.99 -7.15 -4.08
CA PHE A 26 -1.78 -6.37 -3.86
C PHE A 26 -0.53 -7.27 -3.77
N LEU A 27 -0.59 -8.39 -3.05
CA LEU A 27 0.50 -9.37 -2.99
C LEU A 27 0.81 -9.95 -4.38
N GLU A 28 -0.22 -10.24 -5.19
CA GLU A 28 -0.06 -10.67 -6.58
C GLU A 28 0.54 -9.59 -7.48
N ALA A 29 0.11 -8.32 -7.32
CA ALA A 29 0.68 -7.20 -8.06
C ALA A 29 2.17 -6.97 -7.75
N LEU A 30 2.56 -7.11 -6.48
CA LEU A 30 3.97 -7.08 -6.04
C LEU A 30 4.75 -8.36 -6.42
N LYS A 31 4.06 -9.46 -6.73
CA LYS A 31 4.63 -10.81 -6.97
C LYS A 31 5.37 -11.35 -5.74
N VAL A 32 4.77 -11.17 -4.57
CA VAL A 32 5.18 -11.85 -3.34
C VAL A 32 4.62 -13.27 -3.37
N ASP A 33 5.48 -14.28 -3.20
CA ASP A 33 5.03 -15.66 -3.04
C ASP A 33 4.34 -15.83 -1.67
N TYR A 34 3.03 -16.16 -1.70
CA TYR A 34 2.22 -16.37 -0.51
C TYR A 34 1.45 -17.70 -0.54
N ALA A 35 1.07 -18.19 0.64
CA ALA A 35 0.22 -19.35 0.84
C ALA A 35 -1.14 -18.90 1.37
N GLN A 36 -2.19 -19.16 0.60
CA GLN A 36 -3.58 -18.96 1.00
C GLN A 36 -4.02 -20.08 1.96
N LEU A 37 -4.50 -19.71 3.14
CA LEU A 37 -4.97 -20.63 4.17
C LEU A 37 -6.43 -20.32 4.49
N ASP A 38 -7.35 -21.06 3.89
CA ASP A 38 -8.78 -20.89 4.16
C ASP A 38 -9.13 -21.36 5.57
N ILE A 39 -9.82 -20.54 6.37
CA ILE A 39 -10.29 -20.86 7.72
C ILE A 39 -11.75 -21.32 7.72
N ALA A 40 -12.52 -21.03 6.66
CA ALA A 40 -13.97 -21.29 6.63
C ALA A 40 -14.32 -22.74 6.26
N CYS A 41 -13.37 -23.49 5.68
CA CYS A 41 -13.51 -24.93 5.43
C CYS A 41 -12.35 -25.77 6.00
N ASN A 42 -11.50 -25.17 6.85
CA ASN A 42 -10.41 -25.88 7.51
C ASN A 42 -10.22 -25.35 8.95
N GLU A 43 -10.68 -26.19 9.89
CA GLU A 43 -10.63 -26.02 11.34
C GLU A 43 -9.19 -25.85 11.88
N GLU A 44 -8.21 -26.60 11.35
CA GLU A 44 -6.79 -26.48 11.73
C GLU A 44 -6.24 -25.08 11.41
N ASN A 45 -6.62 -24.52 10.25
CA ASN A 45 -6.25 -23.14 9.89
C ASN A 45 -6.96 -22.12 10.80
N ARG A 46 -8.26 -22.31 11.09
CA ARG A 46 -9.05 -21.41 11.97
C ARG A 46 -8.47 -21.38 13.38
N MET A 47 -8.19 -22.55 13.96
CA MET A 47 -7.54 -22.69 15.27
C MET A 47 -6.13 -22.09 15.27
N TRP A 48 -5.29 -22.41 14.27
CA TRP A 48 -3.93 -21.89 14.21
C TRP A 48 -3.93 -20.35 14.15
N MET A 49 -4.82 -19.75 13.34
CA MET A 49 -4.98 -18.30 13.27
C MET A 49 -5.38 -17.71 14.64
N ARG A 50 -6.46 -18.20 15.28
CA ARG A 50 -6.92 -17.72 16.59
C ARG A 50 -5.86 -17.85 17.70
N GLN A 51 -5.01 -18.88 17.62
CA GLN A 51 -3.94 -19.15 18.59
C GLN A 51 -2.66 -18.32 18.37
N ASN A 52 -2.33 -17.92 17.13
CA ASN A 52 -1.07 -17.25 16.80
C ASN A 52 -1.19 -15.72 16.59
N VAL A 53 -2.40 -15.17 16.48
CA VAL A 53 -2.61 -13.71 16.59
C VAL A 53 -2.30 -13.26 18.04
N PRO A 54 -1.40 -12.26 18.26
CA PRO A 54 -1.05 -11.78 19.60
C PRO A 54 -2.25 -11.21 20.35
N GLU A 55 -2.27 -11.37 21.68
CA GLU A 55 -3.39 -10.95 22.53
C GLU A 55 -3.62 -9.43 22.48
N GLU A 56 -2.55 -8.65 22.34
CA GLU A 56 -2.58 -7.19 22.18
C GLU A 56 -3.13 -6.73 20.82
N LYS A 57 -3.37 -7.67 19.91
CA LYS A 57 -3.81 -7.48 18.53
C LYS A 57 -5.14 -8.17 18.21
N LYS A 58 -5.80 -8.79 19.19
CA LYS A 58 -7.16 -9.32 19.05
C LYS A 58 -8.20 -8.21 19.22
N PRO A 59 -9.36 -8.29 18.55
CA PRO A 59 -10.49 -7.39 18.79
C PRO A 59 -11.10 -7.63 20.18
N ALA A 60 -12.03 -6.75 20.59
CA ALA A 60 -12.52 -6.69 21.97
C ALA A 60 -13.27 -7.95 22.48
N ASN A 61 -13.76 -8.82 21.58
CA ASN A 61 -14.34 -10.14 21.91
C ASN A 61 -13.33 -11.29 21.85
N GLY A 62 -12.09 -11.04 21.39
CA GLY A 62 -11.01 -12.03 21.35
C GLY A 62 -10.89 -12.87 20.07
N ILE A 63 -11.84 -12.75 19.12
CA ILE A 63 -11.84 -13.57 17.89
C ILE A 63 -11.32 -12.74 16.71
N PRO A 64 -10.09 -12.98 16.21
CA PRO A 64 -9.58 -12.27 15.04
C PRO A 64 -10.31 -12.67 13.75
N LEU A 65 -10.81 -11.67 13.02
CA LEU A 65 -11.41 -11.82 11.69
C LEU A 65 -10.34 -11.82 10.58
N PRO A 66 -10.57 -12.50 9.44
CA PRO A 66 -9.68 -12.43 8.28
C PRO A 66 -9.83 -11.11 7.50
N PRO A 67 -8.81 -10.65 6.75
CA PRO A 67 -7.53 -11.31 6.52
C PRO A 67 -6.56 -11.17 7.71
N GLN A 68 -5.78 -12.22 7.98
CA GLN A 68 -4.69 -12.20 8.96
C GLN A 68 -3.39 -12.67 8.29
N ILE A 69 -2.32 -11.89 8.44
CA ILE A 69 -1.09 -12.04 7.67
C ILE A 69 0.08 -12.40 8.60
N PHE A 70 0.84 -13.43 8.21
CA PHE A 70 2.02 -13.92 8.93
C PHE A 70 3.18 -14.17 7.97
N ASN A 71 4.42 -14.04 8.44
CA ASN A 71 5.62 -14.57 7.79
C ASN A 71 6.11 -15.80 8.57
N GLU A 72 5.86 -16.99 8.00
CA GLU A 72 6.08 -18.31 8.61
C GLU A 72 5.31 -18.52 9.93
N GLU A 73 5.86 -18.09 11.06
CA GLU A 73 5.25 -18.15 12.41
C GLU A 73 5.18 -16.75 13.07
N SER A 74 5.82 -15.74 12.48
CA SER A 74 5.73 -14.35 12.96
C SER A 74 4.44 -13.71 12.45
N TYR A 75 3.64 -13.15 13.35
CA TYR A 75 2.54 -12.27 12.97
C TYR A 75 3.08 -11.00 12.28
N CYS A 76 2.42 -10.57 11.20
CA CYS A 76 2.65 -9.29 10.54
C CYS A 76 1.54 -8.31 10.91
N GLY A 77 0.28 -8.71 10.69
CA GLY A 77 -0.87 -7.90 11.03
C GLY A 77 -2.20 -8.37 10.44
N ASP A 78 -3.22 -7.63 10.85
CA ASP A 78 -4.59 -7.57 10.35
C ASP A 78 -4.66 -6.75 9.04
N TYR A 79 -5.87 -6.55 8.49
CA TYR A 79 -6.09 -5.70 7.31
C TYR A 79 -5.64 -4.25 7.55
N ASP A 80 -5.98 -3.67 8.70
CA ASP A 80 -5.78 -2.23 8.94
C ASP A 80 -4.28 -1.90 9.04
N THR A 81 -3.50 -2.75 9.72
CA THR A 81 -2.02 -2.63 9.77
C THR A 81 -1.38 -2.83 8.39
N PHE A 82 -1.97 -3.69 7.55
CA PHE A 82 -1.54 -3.84 6.16
C PHE A 82 -1.89 -2.60 5.33
N PHE A 83 -3.06 -1.98 5.55
CA PHE A 83 -3.50 -0.77 4.87
C PHE A 83 -2.63 0.44 5.23
N ASP A 84 -2.31 0.63 6.52
CA ASP A 84 -1.32 1.62 6.97
C ASP A 84 0.02 1.44 6.26
N ALA A 85 0.54 0.20 6.22
CA ALA A 85 1.80 -0.10 5.53
C ALA A 85 1.74 0.10 4.01
N LYS A 86 0.57 -0.08 3.39
CA LYS A 86 0.31 0.15 1.96
C LYS A 86 0.38 1.63 1.62
N GLU A 87 -0.27 2.48 2.41
CA GLU A 87 -0.25 3.93 2.24
C GLU A 87 1.12 4.55 2.54
N ASP A 88 1.78 4.13 3.63
CA ASP A 88 3.17 4.55 3.94
C ASP A 88 4.20 4.08 2.90
N ASN A 89 3.81 3.14 2.01
CA ASN A 89 4.71 2.43 1.11
C ASN A 89 5.84 1.75 1.91
N SER A 90 5.47 0.86 2.83
CA SER A 90 6.34 0.11 3.76
C SER A 90 5.98 -1.39 3.86
N VAL A 91 5.32 -1.95 2.83
CA VAL A 91 4.73 -3.30 2.88
C VAL A 91 5.76 -4.41 2.92
N TYR A 92 6.95 -4.28 2.29
CA TYR A 92 7.98 -5.31 2.46
C TYR A 92 8.47 -5.33 3.91
N ALA A 93 8.62 -4.17 4.56
CA ALA A 93 8.94 -4.10 5.98
C ALA A 93 7.85 -4.73 6.87
N PHE A 94 6.57 -4.45 6.62
CA PHE A 94 5.42 -5.08 7.30
C PHE A 94 5.43 -6.62 7.16
N LEU A 95 5.68 -7.12 5.94
CA LEU A 95 5.80 -8.55 5.67
C LEU A 95 7.09 -9.18 6.22
N GLY A 96 8.01 -8.41 6.80
CA GLY A 96 9.32 -8.89 7.24
C GLY A 96 10.23 -9.36 6.09
N LEU A 97 10.03 -8.81 4.89
CA LEU A 97 10.77 -9.10 3.67
C LEU A 97 11.80 -7.99 3.37
N PRO A 98 12.94 -8.31 2.74
CA PRO A 98 13.85 -7.29 2.25
C PRO A 98 13.22 -6.54 1.05
N PRO A 99 13.14 -5.19 1.06
CA PRO A 99 12.56 -4.45 -0.05
C PRO A 99 13.40 -4.61 -1.32
N PRO A 100 12.79 -4.77 -2.51
CA PRO A 100 13.54 -5.03 -3.73
C PRO A 100 14.34 -3.79 -4.18
N PRO A 101 15.56 -3.97 -4.76
CA PRO A 101 16.39 -2.84 -5.17
C PRO A 101 15.69 -1.91 -6.17
N GLY A 102 15.71 -0.61 -5.89
CA GLY A 102 15.02 0.41 -6.69
C GLY A 102 13.53 0.57 -6.38
N SER A 103 13.01 -0.07 -5.33
CA SER A 103 11.73 0.30 -4.72
C SER A 103 11.84 1.58 -3.88
N LYS A 104 10.72 2.26 -3.65
CA LYS A 104 10.65 3.40 -2.71
C LYS A 104 11.15 3.00 -1.32
N GLU A 105 10.80 1.79 -0.85
CA GLU A 105 11.22 1.26 0.45
C GLU A 105 12.73 1.09 0.57
N ALA A 106 13.39 0.56 -0.46
CA ALA A 106 14.85 0.45 -0.48
C ALA A 106 15.51 1.84 -0.37
N GLU A 107 15.01 2.83 -1.13
CA GLU A 107 15.50 4.21 -1.02
C GLU A 107 15.25 4.85 0.35
N GLN A 108 14.14 4.53 1.02
CA GLN A 108 13.85 5.02 2.37
C GLN A 108 14.76 4.36 3.42
N ALA A 109 14.97 3.05 3.34
CA ALA A 109 15.86 2.31 4.24
C ALA A 109 17.31 2.79 4.12
N ASP A 110 17.82 2.98 2.90
CA ASP A 110 19.14 3.57 2.65
C ASP A 110 19.24 4.99 3.22
N LYS A 111 18.20 5.82 3.03
CA LYS A 111 18.13 7.18 3.59
C LYS A 111 18.07 7.21 5.11
N ALA A 112 17.46 6.23 5.77
CA ALA A 112 17.44 6.14 7.23
C ALA A 112 18.82 5.75 7.79
N HIS A 113 19.48 4.77 7.17
CA HIS A 113 20.75 4.21 7.64
C HIS A 113 21.93 5.22 7.57
N ILE A 114 21.86 6.20 6.67
CA ILE A 114 22.85 7.30 6.61
C ILE A 114 22.65 8.39 7.68
N VAL A 115 21.47 8.50 8.32
CA VAL A 115 21.25 9.49 9.40
C VAL A 115 21.83 8.98 10.73
N GLU A 116 21.75 7.68 11.01
CA GLU A 116 22.19 7.09 12.28
C GLU A 116 23.72 7.17 12.46
N ASN A 117 24.49 7.07 11.37
CA ASN A 117 25.94 7.34 11.35
C ASN A 117 26.30 8.86 11.32
N GLY A 118 25.31 9.75 11.39
CA GLY A 118 25.46 11.18 11.09
C GLY A 118 25.83 12.10 12.27
N THR A 119 26.00 11.59 13.49
CA THR A 119 26.11 12.44 14.71
C THR A 119 27.25 12.06 15.67
N HIS A 120 28.48 12.45 15.35
CA HIS A 120 29.51 12.69 16.38
C HIS A 120 29.89 14.17 16.43
N ALA A 121 29.04 14.97 17.06
CA ALA A 121 29.35 16.36 17.37
C ALA A 121 30.27 16.43 18.60
N GLU A 122 31.48 16.96 18.43
CA GLU A 122 32.26 17.51 19.55
C GLU A 122 32.74 18.92 19.18
N GLU A 123 32.12 19.93 19.77
CA GLU A 123 32.51 21.32 19.61
C GLU A 123 33.80 21.62 20.39
N THR A 124 34.90 21.94 19.70
CA THR A 124 36.06 22.58 20.33
C THR A 124 36.44 23.86 19.59
N ASN A 125 36.00 25.00 20.15
CA ASN A 125 36.36 26.33 19.64
C ASN A 125 37.83 26.66 19.94
N ALA A 126 38.65 26.84 18.91
CA ALA A 126 40.00 27.42 19.02
C ALA A 126 40.36 28.17 17.73
N GLU A 127 40.69 29.46 17.86
CA GLU A 127 41.11 30.30 16.72
C GLU A 127 42.55 29.95 16.28
N GLY A 128 42.77 29.81 14.97
CA GLY A 128 44.07 29.51 14.37
C GLY A 128 44.18 30.13 12.97
N ASN A 129 45.34 30.70 12.65
CA ASN A 129 45.57 31.58 11.49
C ASN A 129 46.70 31.03 10.60
N LEU A 130 46.79 31.49 9.33
CA LEU A 130 47.89 31.28 8.35
C LEU A 130 48.01 29.86 7.73
N ASP A 131 48.49 29.62 6.49
CA ASP A 131 48.77 30.49 5.31
C ASP A 131 49.07 29.64 4.03
N ASP A 132 48.87 30.26 2.84
CA ASP A 132 49.36 29.95 1.46
C ASP A 132 49.21 28.55 0.77
N SER A 133 49.53 28.50 -0.54
CA SER A 133 49.43 27.40 -1.54
C SER A 133 47.99 27.08 -2.05
N ILE A 134 47.51 27.46 -3.24
CA ILE A 134 48.10 27.46 -4.62
C ILE A 134 48.36 26.00 -5.06
N GLU A 135 47.80 25.43 -6.15
CA GLU A 135 47.50 25.97 -7.50
C GLU A 135 46.06 25.71 -8.02
N VAL A 136 45.64 26.50 -9.03
CA VAL A 136 44.45 26.23 -9.87
C VAL A 136 44.85 26.23 -11.35
N PRO A 137 44.71 25.13 -12.10
CA PRO A 137 44.93 25.13 -13.55
C PRO A 137 43.74 25.74 -14.30
N VAL A 138 43.93 26.89 -14.94
CA VAL A 138 42.97 27.50 -15.87
C VAL A 138 43.62 27.74 -17.23
N GLU A 139 43.24 26.92 -18.22
CA GLU A 139 43.30 27.28 -19.64
C GLU A 139 41.84 27.42 -20.12
N LYS A 140 41.26 28.62 -20.22
CA LYS A 140 41.59 29.76 -21.11
C LYS A 140 41.15 29.50 -22.56
N CYS A 141 39.85 29.65 -22.84
CA CYS A 141 39.19 30.90 -23.29
C CYS A 141 39.48 31.29 -24.76
N ASN A 142 38.41 31.34 -25.57
CA ASN A 142 37.99 32.40 -26.51
C ASN A 142 36.97 31.78 -27.50
N GLY A 143 35.73 32.26 -27.59
CA GLY A 143 35.30 33.31 -28.52
C GLY A 143 34.42 32.67 -29.62
N ASP A 144 33.49 33.35 -30.30
CA ASP A 144 33.14 34.78 -30.31
C ASP A 144 31.62 34.99 -30.59
N ALA A 145 31.20 36.24 -30.77
CA ALA A 145 29.82 36.73 -30.64
C ALA A 145 28.82 36.46 -31.81
N HIS A 146 27.54 36.34 -31.42
CA HIS A 146 26.36 37.14 -31.87
C HIS A 146 25.83 37.08 -33.33
N GLY A 147 24.52 37.40 -33.45
CA GLY A 147 23.71 37.47 -34.67
C GLY A 147 23.00 36.16 -35.04
N GLU A 148 21.82 36.09 -35.66
CA GLU A 148 20.58 36.91 -35.77
C GLU A 148 19.79 36.30 -36.95
N GLU A 149 18.48 36.03 -36.74
CA GLU A 149 17.40 35.99 -37.77
C GLU A 149 17.43 34.94 -38.93
N GLY A 150 16.26 34.77 -39.60
CA GLY A 150 15.97 33.78 -40.65
C GLY A 150 15.43 32.44 -40.11
N GLU A 151 14.14 32.06 -40.15
CA GLU A 151 13.05 32.14 -41.15
C GLU A 151 13.08 31.07 -42.28
N GLU A 152 11.90 30.46 -42.51
CA GLU A 152 11.46 29.67 -43.68
C GLU A 152 12.23 28.36 -44.02
N GLU A 153 11.65 27.32 -44.66
CA GLU A 153 10.25 26.92 -44.94
C GLU A 153 10.24 25.37 -45.07
N GLY A 154 9.07 24.73 -45.21
CA GLY A 154 8.95 23.27 -45.13
C GLY A 154 9.32 22.48 -46.39
N GLU A 155 9.14 21.14 -46.32
CA GLU A 155 8.79 20.33 -47.49
C GLU A 155 7.90 19.15 -47.07
N VAL A 156 7.07 18.63 -47.99
CA VAL A 156 5.90 17.78 -47.69
C VAL A 156 5.86 16.50 -48.52
N ALA A 157 5.28 15.44 -47.96
CA ALA A 157 4.61 14.34 -48.67
C ALA A 157 3.67 13.63 -47.66
N GLU A 158 2.36 13.81 -47.71
CA GLU A 158 1.37 13.38 -48.73
C GLU A 158 1.03 11.89 -48.65
N GLY A 159 -0.27 11.60 -48.45
CA GLY A 159 -0.78 10.27 -48.13
C GLY A 159 -2.30 10.23 -47.90
N GLU A 160 -3.06 10.86 -48.79
CA GLU A 160 -4.53 10.80 -48.85
C GLU A 160 -5.04 9.33 -49.01
N THR A 161 -6.29 8.94 -48.71
CA THR A 161 -7.58 9.63 -48.96
C THR A 161 -8.69 9.32 -47.92
N ALA A 162 -9.77 10.12 -48.04
CA ALA A 162 -11.18 9.94 -47.60
C ALA A 162 -11.78 8.51 -47.76
N ASP A 163 -12.93 8.12 -47.19
CA ASP A 163 -14.34 8.58 -47.30
C ASP A 163 -15.15 8.17 -46.00
N ASP A 164 -16.36 8.63 -45.59
CA ASP A 164 -17.33 9.69 -45.99
C ASP A 164 -18.42 9.89 -44.87
N GLU A 165 -18.37 11.02 -44.10
CA GLU A 165 -19.49 11.71 -43.38
C GLU A 165 -20.35 10.97 -42.28
N ALA A 166 -21.29 11.55 -41.50
CA ALA A 166 -21.95 12.89 -41.48
C ALA A 166 -22.58 13.28 -40.10
N MET A 167 -22.86 14.59 -39.88
CA MET A 167 -23.98 15.20 -39.06
C MET A 167 -24.06 14.92 -37.53
N GLU A 168 -24.63 15.73 -36.62
CA GLU A 168 -25.11 17.15 -36.39
C GLU A 168 -25.59 17.14 -34.88
N GLU A 169 -25.83 18.20 -34.08
CA GLU A 169 -25.88 19.68 -34.19
C GLU A 169 -25.36 20.29 -32.83
N GLU A 170 -24.99 21.57 -32.83
CA GLU A 170 -24.51 22.43 -31.72
C GLU A 170 -25.26 22.38 -30.37
N THR A 171 -24.55 22.69 -29.25
CA THR A 171 -24.74 23.96 -28.52
C THR A 171 -23.77 24.15 -27.33
N ALA A 172 -23.26 25.38 -27.16
CA ALA A 172 -22.30 25.75 -26.11
C ALA A 172 -22.98 26.37 -24.87
N GLY A 173 -22.46 26.09 -23.68
CA GLY A 173 -22.99 26.61 -22.41
C GLY A 173 -21.92 26.67 -21.31
N ASP A 174 -21.12 27.73 -21.30
CA ASP A 174 -20.12 28.01 -20.26
C ASP A 174 -20.74 28.15 -18.86
N LYS A 175 -20.17 27.41 -17.88
CA LYS A 175 -20.05 27.84 -16.48
C LYS A 175 -19.06 26.97 -15.71
N ALA A 176 -18.34 27.61 -14.78
CA ALA A 176 -17.28 27.01 -13.97
C ALA A 176 -17.81 26.05 -12.87
N PRO A 177 -17.00 25.07 -12.43
CA PRO A 177 -17.33 24.19 -11.31
C PRO A 177 -17.12 24.89 -9.96
N ALA A 178 -18.11 24.75 -9.07
CA ALA A 178 -18.02 25.03 -7.63
C ALA A 178 -19.19 24.32 -6.92
N GLU A 179 -19.02 23.98 -5.64
CA GLU A 179 -20.05 23.45 -4.73
C GLU A 179 -20.54 22.00 -5.01
N GLU A 180 -19.64 21.01 -4.87
CA GLU A 180 -20.00 19.58 -4.65
C GLU A 180 -19.27 18.98 -3.42
N GLU A 181 -18.91 19.83 -2.46
CA GLU A 181 -18.13 19.52 -1.24
C GLU A 181 -19.04 19.32 0.00
N ALA A 182 -20.22 18.69 -0.18
CA ALA A 182 -21.25 18.63 0.88
C ALA A 182 -22.19 17.40 0.81
N ALA A 183 -21.90 16.43 -0.04
CA ALA A 183 -22.77 15.26 -0.28
C ALA A 183 -22.06 13.89 -0.07
N VAL A 184 -20.81 13.91 0.40
CA VAL A 184 -19.94 12.71 0.51
C VAL A 184 -19.82 12.15 1.94
N GLU A 185 -19.89 12.99 2.98
CA GLU A 185 -19.75 12.49 4.37
C GLU A 185 -20.93 11.58 4.80
N GLU A 186 -22.18 11.93 4.48
CA GLU A 186 -23.35 11.07 4.80
C GLU A 186 -23.38 9.75 4.00
N THR A 187 -22.56 9.59 2.96
CA THR A 187 -22.39 8.30 2.26
C THR A 187 -21.24 7.46 2.81
N ASP A 188 -20.27 8.06 3.50
CA ASP A 188 -19.12 7.36 4.08
C ASP A 188 -19.45 6.84 5.48
N GLU A 189 -20.05 7.68 6.35
CA GLU A 189 -20.49 7.27 7.71
C GLU A 189 -21.48 6.10 7.65
N ALA A 190 -22.48 6.18 6.76
CA ALA A 190 -23.45 5.12 6.54
C ALA A 190 -22.82 3.84 5.95
N HIS A 191 -21.69 3.95 5.24
CA HIS A 191 -20.98 2.77 4.76
C HIS A 191 -20.17 2.10 5.89
N ALA A 192 -19.55 2.90 6.77
CA ALA A 192 -18.84 2.40 7.94
C ALA A 192 -19.77 1.67 8.92
N GLU A 193 -20.95 2.24 9.23
CA GLU A 193 -21.97 1.55 10.04
C GLU A 193 -22.39 0.20 9.42
N GLU A 194 -22.59 0.13 8.09
CA GLU A 194 -22.88 -1.13 7.40
C GLU A 194 -21.71 -2.14 7.46
N GLU A 195 -20.44 -1.70 7.46
CA GLU A 195 -19.29 -2.62 7.58
C GLU A 195 -19.13 -3.14 9.02
N GLU A 196 -19.33 -2.30 10.05
CA GLU A 196 -19.32 -2.72 11.45
C GLU A 196 -20.44 -3.73 11.77
N GLU A 197 -21.69 -3.51 11.32
CA GLU A 197 -22.78 -4.48 11.52
C GLU A 197 -22.46 -5.85 10.87
N GLN A 198 -21.81 -5.86 9.71
CA GLN A 198 -21.40 -7.09 9.02
C GLN A 198 -20.24 -7.81 9.72
N GLU A 199 -19.32 -7.09 10.34
CA GLU A 199 -18.25 -7.69 11.16
C GLU A 199 -18.80 -8.24 12.49
N GLU A 200 -19.76 -7.56 13.14
CA GLU A 200 -20.50 -8.13 14.28
C GLU A 200 -21.30 -9.40 13.90
N GLU A 201 -21.93 -9.45 12.72
CA GLU A 201 -22.67 -10.64 12.30
C GLU A 201 -21.74 -11.84 12.05
N GLU A 202 -20.61 -11.64 11.38
CA GLU A 202 -19.63 -12.70 11.13
C GLU A 202 -18.94 -13.17 12.43
N LEU A 203 -18.68 -12.26 13.38
CA LEU A 203 -18.20 -12.62 14.72
C LEU A 203 -19.18 -13.51 15.49
N ARG A 204 -20.48 -13.18 15.49
CA ARG A 204 -21.48 -14.02 16.18
C ARG A 204 -21.61 -15.41 15.56
N GLN A 205 -21.50 -15.53 14.23
CA GLN A 205 -21.46 -16.83 13.55
C GLN A 205 -20.22 -17.64 13.98
N LEU A 206 -19.06 -16.97 14.08
CA LEU A 206 -17.79 -17.56 14.52
C LEU A 206 -17.71 -17.89 16.03
N GLU A 207 -18.61 -17.32 16.84
CA GLU A 207 -18.87 -17.66 18.25
C GLU A 207 -19.85 -18.85 18.36
N GLU A 208 -20.96 -18.85 17.61
CA GLU A 208 -21.91 -19.98 17.56
C GLU A 208 -21.28 -21.28 17.03
N GLU A 209 -20.33 -21.19 16.07
CA GLU A 209 -19.51 -22.33 15.63
C GLU A 209 -18.64 -22.91 16.77
N GLU A 210 -18.02 -22.06 17.60
CA GLU A 210 -17.16 -22.51 18.71
C GLU A 210 -17.99 -23.15 19.84
N GLU A 211 -19.15 -22.58 20.18
CA GLU A 211 -20.08 -23.22 21.14
C GLU A 211 -20.59 -24.58 20.64
N ALA A 212 -20.81 -24.74 19.33
CA ALA A 212 -21.25 -26.01 18.75
C ALA A 212 -20.15 -27.09 18.76
N GLU A 213 -18.91 -26.74 18.41
CA GLU A 213 -17.79 -27.68 18.39
C GLU A 213 -17.43 -28.19 19.79
N VAL A 214 -17.44 -27.32 20.81
CA VAL A 214 -17.23 -27.71 22.22
C VAL A 214 -18.33 -28.69 22.69
N GLN A 215 -19.57 -28.53 22.22
CA GLN A 215 -20.66 -29.47 22.53
C GLN A 215 -20.51 -30.82 21.81
N GLU A 216 -20.02 -30.85 20.57
CA GLU A 216 -19.72 -32.13 19.89
C GLU A 216 -18.53 -32.87 20.51
N GLU A 217 -17.51 -32.17 21.03
CA GLU A 217 -16.45 -32.80 21.83
C GLU A 217 -16.98 -33.36 23.17
N GLU A 218 -17.82 -32.62 23.92
CA GLU A 218 -18.41 -33.11 25.18
C GLU A 218 -19.38 -34.30 24.99
N GLU A 219 -20.08 -34.42 23.86
CA GLU A 219 -20.90 -35.62 23.56
C GLU A 219 -20.08 -36.84 23.08
N ALA A 220 -18.77 -36.69 22.84
CA ALA A 220 -17.91 -37.74 22.28
C ALA A 220 -17.05 -38.53 23.32
N GLU A 221 -16.98 -38.11 24.59
CA GLU A 221 -16.15 -38.73 25.66
C GLU A 221 -16.85 -39.86 26.47
#